data_AF-A0A7X7DGP1-F1
#
_entry.id   AF-A0A7X7DGP1-F1
#
_cell.length_a   1.000
_cell.length_b   1.000
_cell.length_c   1.000
_cell.angle_alpha   90.00
_cell.angle_beta   90.00
_cell.angle_gamma   90.00
#
_symmetry.space_group_name_H-M   'P 1'
#
loop_
_entity.id
_entity.type
_entity.pdbx_description
1 polymer ?
#
loop_
_entity_poly.entity_id
_entity_poly.type
_entity_poly.pdbx_seq_one_letter_code
_entity_poly.pdbx_strand_id
1 'polypeptide(L)'
;MQDNRMCESIYFRFFPDISVDTYMPIPVSSLTVEEKWIRKMRLGFKKKHKQESPMKKTLLVVAGVLIASVIAASAQEVLSANAVGYIKKTIPADGGLVPLSIPLNSMTETDIVFGRTSVAAEAPQGATVFFWTGLNWDGGTKGSRGWAAAQSNRVIAVGEAFFLKGAAGDVAREVTITGEVPDDTTLSKAVTGGGNLNPLANPYPVDFKFGESTLAANAAQNSTVFFWTGANWDGGSKGSRGWAAAQSNRVVQAGEGFFLQEVGASGAWVASKPYTWP
;
A
#
# COMPACT_ATOMS: atom_id res chain seq x y z
N MET A 1 -38.56 -9.23 -31.29
CA MET A 1 -39.17 -8.13 -32.06
C MET A 1 -39.69 -7.13 -31.04
N GLN A 2 -39.25 -5.89 -30.90
CA GLN A 2 -38.40 -5.02 -31.72
C GLN A 2 -37.53 -4.13 -30.82
N ASP A 3 -36.33 -3.88 -31.34
CA ASP A 3 -35.35 -2.88 -30.96
C ASP A 3 -35.81 -1.48 -31.41
N ASN A 4 -35.53 -0.43 -30.64
CA ASN A 4 -34.95 0.80 -31.20
C ASN A 4 -34.49 1.82 -30.15
N ARG A 5 -33.16 2.02 -30.19
CA ARG A 5 -32.34 3.18 -29.87
C ARG A 5 -33.02 4.56 -29.97
N MET A 6 -32.63 5.47 -29.08
CA MET A 6 -32.28 6.86 -29.45
C MET A 6 -31.16 7.42 -28.56
N CYS A 7 -30.06 7.81 -29.21
CA CYS A 7 -29.11 8.82 -28.75
C CYS A 7 -29.72 10.22 -28.93
N GLU A 8 -29.38 11.18 -28.06
CA GLU A 8 -28.92 12.55 -28.37
C GLU A 8 -28.90 13.39 -27.07
N SER A 9 -27.72 13.85 -26.66
CA SER A 9 -27.16 15.18 -26.93
C SER A 9 -27.47 16.17 -25.80
N ILE A 10 -26.50 16.33 -24.89
CA ILE A 10 -26.52 17.34 -23.83
C ILE A 10 -25.89 18.62 -24.38
N TYR A 11 -26.71 19.67 -24.50
CA TYR A 11 -26.29 21.04 -24.79
C TYR A 11 -25.61 21.67 -23.56
N PHE A 12 -24.37 22.13 -23.71
CA PHE A 12 -23.76 23.16 -22.86
C PHE A 12 -23.87 24.51 -23.58
N ARG A 13 -24.45 25.51 -22.92
CA ARG A 13 -24.23 26.93 -23.22
C ARG A 13 -23.24 27.47 -22.19
N PHE A 14 -22.32 28.35 -22.57
CA PHE A 14 -22.09 29.67 -21.96
C PHE A 14 -20.97 30.43 -22.71
N PHE A 15 -21.41 31.47 -23.45
CA PHE A 15 -20.80 32.77 -23.79
C PHE A 15 -19.70 32.97 -24.86
N PRO A 16 -19.67 34.19 -25.45
CA PRO A 16 -19.36 34.43 -26.87
C PRO A 16 -18.03 35.16 -27.12
N ASP A 17 -17.60 35.07 -28.38
CA ASP A 17 -16.80 36.01 -29.17
C ASP A 17 -15.92 37.04 -28.46
N ILE A 18 -14.60 36.82 -28.54
CA ILE A 18 -13.64 37.92 -28.70
C ILE A 18 -12.76 37.63 -29.92
N SER A 19 -12.78 38.60 -30.81
CA SER A 19 -12.11 38.71 -32.10
C SER A 19 -10.58 38.57 -32.04
N VAL A 20 -10.05 37.91 -33.06
CA VAL A 20 -8.64 37.94 -33.46
C VAL A 20 -8.37 39.28 -34.16
N ASP A 21 -7.44 40.06 -33.62
CA ASP A 21 -6.45 40.90 -34.33
C ASP A 21 -6.01 42.07 -33.46
N THR A 22 -4.76 42.04 -33.00
CA THR A 22 -3.79 43.15 -33.07
C THR A 22 -2.45 42.59 -32.59
N TYR A 23 -1.53 42.33 -33.53
CA TYR A 23 -0.12 42.08 -33.24
C TYR A 23 0.51 43.36 -32.66
N MET A 24 0.92 43.32 -31.40
CA MET A 24 1.93 44.22 -30.87
C MET A 24 3.18 43.41 -30.47
N PRO A 25 4.38 43.77 -30.93
CA PRO A 25 5.61 43.11 -30.50
C PRO A 25 5.91 43.48 -29.03
N ILE A 26 5.93 42.46 -28.16
CA ILE A 26 6.36 42.61 -26.77
C ILE A 26 7.87 42.87 -26.75
N PRO A 27 8.35 43.94 -26.10
CA PRO A 27 9.78 44.19 -25.94
C PRO A 27 10.44 43.09 -25.08
N VAL A 28 11.62 42.65 -25.50
CA VAL A 28 12.40 41.49 -24.97
C VAL A 28 12.83 41.64 -23.48
N SER A 29 12.45 42.73 -22.82
CA SER A 29 12.80 43.05 -21.43
C SER A 29 11.88 42.43 -20.38
N SER A 30 10.84 41.66 -20.75
CA SER A 30 9.86 41.09 -19.80
C SER A 30 9.72 39.57 -19.82
N LEU A 31 10.68 38.82 -20.37
CA LEU A 31 10.65 37.35 -20.43
C LEU A 31 11.37 36.73 -19.23
N THR A 32 10.75 35.70 -18.61
CA THR A 32 11.33 34.98 -17.46
C THR A 32 12.44 34.02 -17.91
N VAL A 33 13.29 33.58 -16.97
CA VAL A 33 14.50 32.77 -17.25
C VAL A 33 14.17 31.45 -17.95
N GLU A 34 12.99 30.87 -17.70
CA GLU A 34 12.51 29.64 -18.31
C GLU A 34 12.22 29.77 -19.81
N GLU A 35 11.71 30.91 -20.26
CA GLU A 35 11.33 31.13 -21.67
C GLU A 35 12.57 31.32 -22.59
N LYS A 36 13.71 31.73 -22.01
CA LYS A 36 15.00 31.81 -22.72
C LYS A 36 15.62 30.42 -22.98
N TRP A 37 15.38 29.44 -22.10
CA TRP A 37 15.93 28.08 -22.24
C TRP A 37 15.24 27.28 -23.35
N ILE A 38 13.91 27.39 -23.45
CA ILE A 38 13.11 26.67 -24.47
C ILE A 38 13.43 27.16 -25.89
N ARG A 39 13.77 28.45 -26.07
CA ARG A 39 14.14 29.01 -27.38
C ARG A 39 15.57 28.63 -27.82
N LYS A 40 16.49 28.40 -26.86
CA LYS A 40 17.88 28.00 -27.14
C LYS A 40 17.98 26.53 -27.59
N MET A 41 17.07 25.66 -27.12
CA MET A 41 17.01 24.26 -27.57
C MET A 41 16.46 24.10 -29.00
N ARG A 42 15.62 25.02 -29.49
CA ARG A 42 15.03 24.96 -30.85
C ARG A 42 15.97 25.40 -31.99
N LEU A 43 17.13 25.99 -31.69
CA LEU A 43 18.07 26.53 -32.67
C LEU A 43 19.34 25.70 -32.86
N GLY A 44 19.52 24.60 -32.12
CA GLY A 44 20.76 23.81 -32.08
C GLY A 44 20.94 22.74 -33.15
N PHE A 45 20.01 22.55 -34.09
CA PHE A 45 20.11 21.47 -35.09
C PHE A 45 20.09 22.00 -36.53
N LYS A 46 21.27 22.30 -37.10
CA LYS A 46 21.49 22.39 -38.56
C LYS A 46 22.96 22.15 -38.98
N LYS A 47 23.23 20.89 -39.37
CA LYS A 47 24.20 20.29 -40.34
C LYS A 47 25.49 21.02 -40.78
N LYS A 48 26.59 20.25 -40.92
CA LYS A 48 27.08 19.69 -42.22
C LYS A 48 28.38 18.86 -42.07
N HIS A 49 28.41 17.68 -42.69
CA HIS A 49 29.63 16.95 -43.06
C HIS A 49 30.17 17.48 -44.40
N LYS A 50 31.50 17.63 -44.52
CA LYS A 50 32.24 17.54 -45.79
C LYS A 50 33.65 17.01 -45.51
N GLN A 51 34.01 15.94 -46.20
CA GLN A 51 35.27 15.19 -46.13
C GLN A 51 36.17 15.64 -47.29
N GLU A 52 37.48 15.82 -47.06
CA GLU A 52 38.56 15.67 -48.05
C GLU A 52 39.94 15.75 -47.38
N SER A 53 40.88 14.88 -47.76
CA SER A 53 42.32 14.90 -47.46
C SER A 53 43.10 14.78 -48.79
N PRO A 54 44.36 15.28 -48.95
CA PRO A 54 45.53 14.50 -48.48
C PRO A 54 46.85 15.28 -48.11
N MET A 55 47.52 14.79 -47.06
CA MET A 55 48.96 14.41 -46.93
C MET A 55 50.13 15.43 -47.15
N LYS A 56 51.02 15.61 -46.13
CA LYS A 56 52.49 15.28 -46.10
C LYS A 56 53.34 16.07 -45.07
N LYS A 57 54.09 15.33 -44.22
CA LYS A 57 55.26 15.70 -43.35
C LYS A 57 54.87 16.49 -42.08
N THR A 58 55.16 16.07 -40.85
CA THR A 58 56.45 15.64 -40.28
C THR A 58 56.21 14.86 -38.98
N LEU A 59 57.09 13.87 -38.75
CA LEU A 59 57.21 12.98 -37.60
C LEU A 59 57.37 13.75 -36.26
N LEU A 60 56.64 13.36 -35.20
CA LEU A 60 57.18 13.39 -33.83
C LEU A 60 56.45 12.37 -32.94
N VAL A 61 57.26 11.42 -32.47
CA VAL A 61 56.94 10.32 -31.56
C VAL A 61 56.83 10.86 -30.15
N VAL A 62 55.70 10.65 -29.47
CA VAL A 62 55.66 10.48 -28.00
C VAL A 62 54.58 9.45 -27.67
N ALA A 63 55.02 8.31 -27.14
CA ALA A 63 54.18 7.31 -26.52
C ALA A 63 53.57 7.88 -25.23
N GLY A 64 52.25 7.93 -25.16
CA GLY A 64 51.49 8.28 -23.97
C GLY A 64 50.32 7.31 -23.84
N VAL A 65 50.31 6.52 -22.77
CA VAL A 65 49.32 5.51 -22.45
C VAL A 65 47.91 6.11 -22.47
N LEU A 66 47.10 5.75 -23.47
CA LEU A 66 45.66 6.00 -23.45
C LEU A 66 44.98 4.87 -22.69
N ILE A 67 44.81 5.05 -21.39
CA ILE A 67 43.87 4.25 -20.60
C ILE A 67 42.47 4.61 -21.12
N ALA A 68 41.83 3.69 -21.81
CA ALA A 68 40.43 3.83 -22.18
C ALA A 68 39.60 3.86 -20.88
N SER A 69 39.17 5.04 -20.46
CA SER A 69 38.08 5.16 -19.49
C SER A 69 36.81 4.66 -20.17
N VAL A 70 36.48 3.39 -19.92
CA VAL A 70 35.11 2.92 -20.10
C VAL A 70 34.28 3.74 -19.12
N ILE A 71 33.62 4.78 -19.62
CA ILE A 71 32.46 5.32 -18.92
C ILE A 71 31.41 4.22 -19.08
N ALA A 72 31.41 3.27 -18.15
CA ALA A 72 30.20 2.56 -17.85
C ALA A 72 29.23 3.66 -17.44
N ALA A 73 28.34 4.02 -18.36
CA ALA A 73 27.08 4.60 -17.95
C ALA A 73 26.47 3.53 -17.06
N SER A 74 26.68 3.62 -15.75
CA SER A 74 25.76 3.02 -14.81
C SER A 74 24.43 3.65 -15.18
N ALA A 75 23.62 2.91 -15.93
CA ALA A 75 22.19 3.13 -15.89
C ALA A 75 21.88 3.15 -14.40
N GLN A 76 21.61 4.33 -13.88
CA GLN A 76 20.93 4.42 -12.61
C GLN A 76 19.59 3.80 -12.92
N GLU A 77 19.48 2.49 -12.68
CA GLU A 77 18.17 1.89 -12.52
C GLU A 77 17.52 2.75 -11.45
N VAL A 78 16.51 3.50 -11.86
CA VAL A 78 15.49 3.91 -10.91
C VAL A 78 14.75 2.60 -10.62
N LEU A 79 15.39 1.75 -9.82
CA LEU A 79 14.70 0.73 -9.08
C LEU A 79 13.57 1.50 -8.39
N SER A 80 12.33 1.18 -8.69
CA SER A 80 11.31 1.39 -7.67
C SER A 80 11.82 0.55 -6.49
N ALA A 81 12.57 1.17 -5.56
CA ALA A 81 13.27 0.43 -4.52
C ALA A 81 12.28 -0.37 -3.66
N ASN A 82 11.01 0.06 -3.65
CA ASN A 82 9.95 -0.54 -2.86
C ASN A 82 8.83 -1.01 -3.80
N ALA A 83 8.46 -2.29 -3.70
CA ALA A 83 7.30 -2.84 -4.41
C ALA A 83 6.01 -2.31 -3.76
N VAL A 84 5.04 -1.87 -4.56
CA VAL A 84 3.74 -1.39 -4.07
C VAL A 84 2.70 -2.50 -4.18
N GLY A 85 1.95 -2.72 -3.09
CA GLY A 85 0.91 -3.73 -3.00
C GLY A 85 -0.50 -3.12 -2.92
N TYR A 86 -1.50 -3.93 -3.28
CA TYR A 86 -2.91 -3.63 -3.05
C TYR A 86 -3.65 -4.89 -2.60
N ILE A 87 -4.49 -4.77 -1.57
CA ILE A 87 -5.35 -5.85 -1.08
C ILE A 87 -6.77 -5.30 -1.01
N LYS A 88 -7.73 -6.01 -1.62
CA LYS A 88 -9.16 -5.66 -1.54
C LYS A 88 -9.84 -6.45 -0.45
N LYS A 89 -10.62 -5.78 0.39
CA LYS A 89 -11.45 -6.41 1.42
C LYS A 89 -12.87 -5.87 1.33
N THR A 90 -13.85 -6.73 1.49
CA THR A 90 -15.26 -6.35 1.48
C THR A 90 -15.72 -6.01 2.88
N ILE A 91 -16.24 -4.79 3.06
CA ILE A 91 -17.10 -4.44 4.18
C ILE A 91 -18.50 -5.00 3.87
N PRO A 92 -19.05 -5.90 4.69
CA PRO A 92 -20.36 -6.46 4.44
C PRO A 92 -21.46 -5.38 4.54
N ALA A 93 -22.59 -5.64 3.87
CA ALA A 93 -23.77 -4.78 3.93
C ALA A 93 -24.36 -4.69 5.34
N ASP A 94 -25.23 -3.71 5.53
CA ASP A 94 -26.09 -3.56 6.71
C ASP A 94 -25.34 -3.62 8.06
N GLY A 95 -24.23 -2.92 8.14
CA GLY A 95 -23.43 -2.87 9.36
C GLY A 95 -22.73 -4.17 9.73
N GLY A 96 -22.45 -5.05 8.75
CA GLY A 96 -21.65 -6.24 9.02
C GLY A 96 -20.21 -5.90 9.42
N LEU A 97 -19.62 -6.80 10.20
CA LEU A 97 -18.28 -6.68 10.78
C LEU A 97 -17.25 -7.44 9.93
N VAL A 98 -16.07 -6.87 9.74
CA VAL A 98 -14.92 -7.54 9.13
C VAL A 98 -13.66 -7.28 9.95
N PRO A 99 -12.90 -8.33 10.35
CA PRO A 99 -11.55 -8.16 10.88
C PRO A 99 -10.58 -7.83 9.75
N LEU A 100 -9.79 -6.79 9.95
CA LEU A 100 -8.82 -6.28 9.00
C LEU A 100 -7.46 -6.13 9.65
N SER A 101 -6.43 -6.12 8.82
CA SER A 101 -5.09 -5.67 9.16
C SER A 101 -4.50 -4.88 7.99
N ILE A 102 -3.41 -4.17 8.24
CA ILE A 102 -2.67 -3.44 7.20
C ILE A 102 -1.25 -4.03 7.15
N PRO A 103 -1.02 -5.07 6.31
CA PRO A 103 0.28 -5.71 6.17
C PRO A 103 1.15 -5.05 5.09
N LEU A 104 0.98 -3.74 4.89
CA LEU A 104 1.75 -2.92 3.96
C LEU A 104 2.27 -1.70 4.71
N ASN A 105 3.50 -1.31 4.43
CA ASN A 105 4.11 -0.11 4.97
C ASN A 105 3.46 1.14 4.38
N SER A 106 3.48 2.24 5.13
CA SER A 106 3.03 3.53 4.63
C SER A 106 3.99 4.06 3.57
N MET A 107 3.45 4.61 2.47
CA MET A 107 4.23 5.23 1.39
C MET A 107 4.76 6.62 1.74
N THR A 108 4.23 7.23 2.82
CA THR A 108 4.47 8.65 3.13
C THR A 108 4.98 8.87 4.55
N GLU A 109 4.90 7.85 5.41
CA GLU A 109 5.17 7.97 6.84
C GLU A 109 5.90 6.74 7.37
N THR A 110 6.62 6.89 8.47
CA THR A 110 7.27 5.76 9.15
C THR A 110 6.25 4.79 9.73
N ASP A 111 5.15 5.32 10.28
CA ASP A 111 4.11 4.54 10.95
C ASP A 111 2.85 4.41 10.08
N ILE A 112 2.11 3.31 10.28
CA ILE A 112 0.78 3.14 9.68
C ILE A 112 -0.24 3.88 10.55
N VAL A 113 -0.53 5.14 10.21
CA VAL A 113 -1.54 5.93 10.91
C VAL A 113 -2.91 5.74 10.26
N PHE A 114 -3.88 5.16 10.99
CA PHE A 114 -5.18 4.73 10.44
C PHE A 114 -5.86 5.77 9.57
N GLY A 115 -6.02 7.01 10.04
CA GLY A 115 -6.73 8.07 9.31
C GLY A 115 -6.08 8.50 7.99
N ARG A 116 -4.86 8.03 7.72
CA ARG A 116 -4.04 8.34 6.54
C ARG A 116 -3.98 7.15 5.58
N THR A 117 -4.67 6.06 5.90
CA THR A 117 -4.77 4.86 5.07
C THR A 117 -5.91 4.96 4.07
N SER A 118 -5.79 4.26 2.93
CA SER A 118 -6.88 4.11 1.97
C SER A 118 -8.13 3.47 2.59
N VAL A 119 -7.97 2.54 3.55
CA VAL A 119 -9.09 1.94 4.29
C VAL A 119 -9.91 3.00 5.03
N ALA A 120 -9.25 3.91 5.76
CA ALA A 120 -9.95 4.96 6.48
C ALA A 120 -10.62 5.98 5.53
N ALA A 121 -9.96 6.29 4.41
CA ALA A 121 -10.50 7.19 3.39
C ALA A 121 -11.75 6.61 2.70
N GLU A 122 -11.70 5.33 2.31
CA GLU A 122 -12.73 4.64 1.53
C GLU A 122 -13.92 4.12 2.37
N ALA A 123 -13.74 3.89 3.67
CA ALA A 123 -14.83 3.45 4.54
C ALA A 123 -16.05 4.41 4.47
N PRO A 124 -17.30 3.91 4.38
CA PRO A 124 -18.46 4.76 4.25
C PRO A 124 -18.72 5.60 5.50
N GLN A 125 -19.43 6.73 5.35
CA GLN A 125 -19.95 7.47 6.50
C GLN A 125 -20.88 6.56 7.31
N GLY A 126 -20.75 6.60 8.64
CA GLY A 126 -21.50 5.71 9.54
C GLY A 126 -20.80 4.38 9.81
N ALA A 127 -19.70 4.06 9.12
CA ALA A 127 -18.85 2.92 9.49
C ALA A 127 -18.21 3.14 10.86
N THR A 128 -18.01 2.06 11.62
CA THR A 128 -17.37 2.09 12.95
C THR A 128 -16.10 1.25 12.92
N VAL A 129 -14.98 1.83 13.38
CA VAL A 129 -13.72 1.11 13.57
C VAL A 129 -13.57 0.71 15.04
N PHE A 130 -12.97 -0.44 15.32
CA PHE A 130 -12.65 -0.89 16.68
C PHE A 130 -11.20 -1.37 16.76
N PHE A 131 -10.44 -0.76 17.67
CA PHE A 131 -9.07 -1.10 18.01
C PHE A 131 -9.01 -1.76 19.39
N TRP A 132 -8.15 -2.74 19.53
CA TRP A 132 -7.92 -3.38 20.82
C TRP A 132 -6.99 -2.53 21.68
N THR A 133 -7.33 -2.40 22.95
CA THR A 133 -6.53 -1.65 23.95
C THR A 133 -5.76 -2.57 24.91
N GLY A 134 -5.85 -3.90 24.72
CA GLY A 134 -5.34 -4.90 25.65
C GLY A 134 -6.41 -5.41 26.63
N LEU A 135 -7.43 -4.60 26.93
CA LEU A 135 -8.52 -4.94 27.84
C LEU A 135 -9.90 -4.80 27.19
N ASN A 136 -10.09 -3.74 26.43
CA ASN A 136 -11.36 -3.41 25.79
C ASN A 136 -11.17 -3.07 24.31
N TRP A 137 -12.28 -3.10 23.58
CA TRP A 137 -12.35 -2.51 22.26
C TRP A 137 -12.70 -1.03 22.39
N ASP A 138 -11.83 -0.16 21.90
CA ASP A 138 -12.12 1.25 21.72
C ASP A 138 -12.35 1.54 20.24
N GLY A 139 -13.24 2.47 19.93
CA GLY A 139 -13.68 2.67 18.57
C GLY A 139 -14.26 4.04 18.31
N GLY A 140 -14.58 4.29 17.04
CA GLY A 140 -15.24 5.53 16.64
C GLY A 140 -16.00 5.32 15.34
N THR A 141 -17.00 6.17 15.13
CA THR A 141 -17.83 6.14 13.91
C THR A 141 -17.40 7.28 12.98
N LYS A 142 -17.27 6.98 11.68
CA LYS A 142 -16.94 7.98 10.66
C LYS A 142 -18.14 8.92 10.48
N GLY A 143 -17.95 10.19 10.81
CA GLY A 143 -18.96 11.23 10.59
C GLY A 143 -18.88 11.84 9.19
N SER A 144 -19.75 12.82 8.91
CA SER A 144 -19.72 13.59 7.66
C SER A 144 -18.43 14.42 7.47
N ARG A 145 -17.69 14.68 8.56
CA ARG A 145 -16.37 15.33 8.55
C ARG A 145 -15.21 14.33 8.62
N GLY A 146 -15.47 13.04 8.46
CA GLY A 146 -14.47 11.98 8.59
C GLY A 146 -14.36 11.40 10.01
N TRP A 147 -13.21 10.81 10.30
CA TRP A 147 -12.91 10.18 11.60
C TRP A 147 -12.56 11.22 12.65
N ALA A 148 -12.94 10.96 13.91
CA ALA A 148 -12.51 11.81 15.02
C ALA A 148 -10.99 11.69 15.24
N ALA A 149 -10.39 12.69 15.89
CA ALA A 149 -8.93 12.80 16.03
C ALA A 149 -8.30 11.58 16.71
N ALA A 150 -8.99 10.94 17.66
CA ALA A 150 -8.50 9.75 18.36
C ALA A 150 -8.29 8.57 17.39
N GLN A 151 -9.28 8.28 16.53
CA GLN A 151 -9.17 7.19 15.55
C GLN A 151 -8.27 7.60 14.38
N SER A 152 -8.39 8.84 13.91
CA SER A 152 -7.61 9.33 12.76
C SER A 152 -6.11 9.29 13.01
N ASN A 153 -5.66 9.51 14.26
CA ASN A 153 -4.25 9.47 14.64
C ASN A 153 -3.80 8.14 15.27
N ARG A 154 -4.64 7.10 15.25
CA ARG A 154 -4.26 5.78 15.79
C ARG A 154 -3.20 5.14 14.90
N VAL A 155 -2.00 4.96 15.43
CA VAL A 155 -0.93 4.15 14.82
C VAL A 155 -1.32 2.69 14.93
N ILE A 156 -1.42 1.97 13.81
CA ILE A 156 -1.67 0.53 13.75
C ILE A 156 -0.32 -0.17 13.76
N ALA A 157 -0.08 -1.04 14.75
CA ALA A 157 1.16 -1.78 14.80
C ALA A 157 1.21 -2.88 13.74
N VAL A 158 2.41 -3.25 13.32
CA VAL A 158 2.64 -4.39 12.43
C VAL A 158 2.01 -5.66 13.00
N GLY A 159 1.31 -6.43 12.16
CA GLY A 159 0.60 -7.65 12.57
C GLY A 159 -0.59 -7.41 13.53
N GLU A 160 -1.02 -6.17 13.73
CA GLU A 160 -2.23 -5.85 14.49
C GLU A 160 -3.48 -6.07 13.64
N ALA A 161 -4.45 -6.77 14.22
CA ALA A 161 -5.81 -6.82 13.69
C ALA A 161 -6.72 -5.81 14.40
N PHE A 162 -7.64 -5.25 13.64
CA PHE A 162 -8.72 -4.38 14.12
C PHE A 162 -10.02 -4.74 13.40
N PHE A 163 -11.13 -4.16 13.82
CA PHE A 163 -12.39 -4.35 13.11
C PHE A 163 -12.83 -3.11 12.37
N LEU A 164 -13.47 -3.32 11.23
CA LEU A 164 -14.29 -2.33 10.56
C LEU A 164 -15.71 -2.88 10.43
N LYS A 165 -16.67 -2.11 10.91
CA LYS A 165 -18.09 -2.37 10.78
C LYS A 165 -18.67 -1.40 9.75
N GLY A 166 -19.44 -1.91 8.80
CA GLY A 166 -20.15 -1.05 7.84
C GLY A 166 -21.16 -0.12 8.49
N ALA A 167 -21.76 0.76 7.69
CA ALA A 167 -22.90 1.55 8.13
C ALA A 167 -24.19 0.73 8.04
N ALA A 168 -25.08 0.88 9.03
CA ALA A 168 -26.39 0.24 8.99
C ALA A 168 -27.20 0.74 7.78
N GLY A 169 -27.90 -0.17 7.08
CA GLY A 169 -28.63 0.14 5.86
C GLY A 169 -27.77 0.45 4.62
N ASP A 170 -26.43 0.37 4.69
CA ASP A 170 -25.57 0.53 3.52
C ASP A 170 -25.37 -0.80 2.78
N VAL A 171 -25.00 -0.72 1.50
CA VAL A 171 -24.67 -1.90 0.69
C VAL A 171 -23.25 -2.39 0.98
N ALA A 172 -22.94 -3.64 0.58
CA ALA A 172 -21.57 -4.14 0.67
C ALA A 172 -20.64 -3.29 -0.19
N ARG A 173 -19.45 -2.99 0.33
CA ARG A 173 -18.45 -2.13 -0.34
C ARG A 173 -17.06 -2.72 -0.23
N GLU A 174 -16.25 -2.54 -1.25
CA GLU A 174 -14.82 -2.82 -1.16
C GLU A 174 -14.11 -1.65 -0.49
N VAL A 175 -13.12 -1.98 0.35
CA VAL A 175 -12.04 -1.08 0.74
C VAL A 175 -10.73 -1.67 0.28
N THR A 176 -9.83 -0.79 -0.13
CA THR A 176 -8.51 -1.13 -0.61
C THR A 176 -7.50 -0.83 0.48
N ILE A 177 -6.63 -1.78 0.78
CA ILE A 177 -5.41 -1.57 1.55
C ILE A 177 -4.29 -1.35 0.54
N THR A 178 -3.67 -0.18 0.59
CA THR A 178 -2.57 0.20 -0.30
C THR A 178 -1.35 0.58 0.52
N GLY A 179 -0.15 0.33 -0.04
CA GLY A 179 1.10 0.64 0.62
C GLY A 179 2.27 -0.10 0.00
N GLU A 180 3.43 0.03 0.63
CA GLU A 180 4.66 -0.65 0.20
C GLU A 180 4.74 -2.04 0.84
N VAL A 181 5.26 -3.00 0.08
CA VAL A 181 5.49 -4.35 0.55
C VAL A 181 6.67 -4.33 1.54
N PRO A 182 6.50 -4.79 2.80
CA PRO A 182 7.59 -4.78 3.77
C PRO A 182 8.82 -5.57 3.31
N ASP A 183 10.02 -5.01 3.45
CA ASP A 183 11.27 -5.63 3.01
C ASP A 183 12.06 -6.27 4.17
N ASP A 184 11.70 -5.98 5.42
CA ASP A 184 12.27 -6.56 6.62
C ASP A 184 12.35 -8.09 6.54
N THR A 185 13.46 -8.67 6.96
CA THR A 185 13.63 -10.14 6.98
C THR A 185 12.68 -10.81 7.96
N THR A 186 12.36 -10.09 9.04
CA THR A 186 11.48 -10.55 10.11
C THR A 186 10.65 -9.39 10.64
N LEU A 187 9.37 -9.64 10.86
CA LEU A 187 8.47 -8.72 11.54
C LEU A 187 7.96 -9.38 12.81
N SER A 188 7.82 -8.58 13.87
CA SER A 188 7.49 -9.09 15.19
C SER A 188 6.23 -8.43 15.75
N LYS A 189 5.35 -9.24 16.33
CA LYS A 189 4.18 -8.77 17.07
C LYS A 189 4.19 -9.36 18.47
N ALA A 190 4.08 -8.51 19.49
CA ALA A 190 3.93 -8.95 20.87
C ALA A 190 2.65 -9.79 21.04
N VAL A 191 2.76 -10.89 21.78
CA VAL A 191 1.66 -11.76 22.17
C VAL A 191 1.63 -11.80 23.69
N THR A 192 0.57 -11.25 24.28
CA THR A 192 0.37 -11.27 25.72
C THR A 192 -0.17 -12.64 26.13
N GLY A 193 0.54 -13.29 27.07
CA GLY A 193 0.16 -14.59 27.62
C GLY A 193 -0.86 -14.48 28.76
N GLY A 194 -0.98 -15.53 29.57
CA GLY A 194 -1.85 -15.56 30.76
C GLY A 194 -3.35 -15.64 30.46
N GLY A 195 -3.72 -16.07 29.26
CA GLY A 195 -5.11 -16.18 28.80
C GLY A 195 -5.67 -14.89 28.21
N ASN A 196 -4.82 -13.91 27.89
CA ASN A 196 -5.24 -12.66 27.26
C ASN A 196 -5.55 -12.86 25.78
N LEU A 197 -6.52 -12.08 25.28
CA LEU A 197 -6.89 -12.07 23.86
C LEU A 197 -5.92 -11.20 23.05
N ASN A 198 -5.41 -11.74 21.96
CA ASN A 198 -4.49 -11.06 21.05
C ASN A 198 -5.11 -10.97 19.65
N PRO A 199 -5.50 -9.78 19.18
CA PRO A 199 -5.79 -9.51 17.77
C PRO A 199 -4.51 -9.55 16.96
N LEU A 200 -4.42 -10.52 16.06
CA LEU A 200 -3.24 -10.82 15.27
C LEU A 200 -3.59 -10.93 13.80
N ALA A 201 -2.62 -10.66 12.93
CA ALA A 201 -2.71 -10.91 11.50
C ALA A 201 -1.31 -11.22 10.96
N ASN A 202 -1.24 -11.81 9.76
CA ASN A 202 0.05 -11.92 9.08
C ASN A 202 0.64 -10.52 8.90
N PRO A 203 1.86 -10.24 9.40
CA PRO A 203 2.48 -8.95 9.18
C PRO A 203 2.92 -8.73 7.73
N TYR A 204 2.96 -9.79 6.91
CA TYR A 204 3.26 -9.71 5.47
C TYR A 204 2.00 -9.82 4.62
N PRO A 205 1.97 -9.20 3.41
CA PRO A 205 0.78 -9.12 2.55
C PRO A 205 0.58 -10.40 1.73
N VAL A 206 0.62 -11.56 2.38
CA VAL A 206 0.39 -12.87 1.76
C VAL A 206 -0.54 -13.71 2.61
N ASP A 207 -1.25 -14.60 1.95
CA ASP A 207 -1.99 -15.66 2.61
C ASP A 207 -1.03 -16.60 3.33
N PHE A 208 -1.47 -17.15 4.46
CA PHE A 208 -0.71 -18.21 5.13
C PHE A 208 -1.64 -19.23 5.76
N LYS A 209 -1.12 -20.44 5.94
CA LYS A 209 -1.80 -21.50 6.65
C LYS A 209 -1.43 -21.42 8.13
N PHE A 210 -2.43 -21.25 9.00
CA PHE A 210 -2.20 -20.99 10.42
C PHE A 210 -1.31 -22.04 11.07
N GLY A 211 -1.56 -23.33 10.84
CA GLY A 211 -0.81 -24.43 11.45
C GLY A 211 0.67 -24.51 11.04
N GLU A 212 1.08 -23.82 9.98
CA GLU A 212 2.47 -23.76 9.50
C GLU A 212 3.22 -22.54 10.06
N SER A 213 2.53 -21.65 10.79
CA SER A 213 3.15 -20.48 11.39
C SER A 213 3.94 -20.82 12.66
N THR A 214 4.99 -20.04 12.91
CA THR A 214 5.73 -20.07 14.19
C THR A 214 4.82 -19.72 15.38
N LEU A 215 3.81 -18.86 15.18
CA LEU A 215 2.78 -18.57 16.17
C LEU A 215 2.03 -19.83 16.60
N ALA A 216 1.48 -20.58 15.65
CA ALA A 216 0.73 -21.80 15.95
C ALA A 216 1.62 -22.87 16.58
N ALA A 217 2.85 -23.03 16.09
CA ALA A 217 3.82 -23.98 16.64
C ALA A 217 4.16 -23.66 18.11
N ASN A 218 4.35 -22.37 18.43
CA ASN A 218 4.82 -21.93 19.75
C ASN A 218 3.72 -21.64 20.77
N ALA A 219 2.46 -21.48 20.34
CA ALA A 219 1.33 -21.28 21.25
C ALA A 219 1.26 -22.40 22.31
N ALA A 220 0.97 -22.08 23.56
CA ALA A 220 0.88 -23.09 24.61
C ALA A 220 -0.28 -24.07 24.38
N GLN A 221 -0.18 -25.25 24.99
CA GLN A 221 -1.32 -26.15 25.08
C GLN A 221 -2.48 -25.44 25.80
N ASN A 222 -3.71 -25.64 25.31
CA ASN A 222 -4.95 -24.98 25.73
C ASN A 222 -5.11 -23.52 25.30
N SER A 223 -4.15 -22.93 24.58
CA SER A 223 -4.39 -21.67 23.86
C SER A 223 -5.50 -21.86 22.83
N THR A 224 -6.33 -20.84 22.63
CA THR A 224 -7.51 -20.92 21.74
C THR A 224 -7.39 -19.91 20.62
N VAL A 225 -7.57 -20.35 19.38
CA VAL A 225 -7.59 -19.49 18.19
C VAL A 225 -9.03 -19.27 17.74
N PHE A 226 -9.32 -18.06 17.24
CA PHE A 226 -10.62 -17.71 16.68
C PHE A 226 -10.46 -17.03 15.31
N PHE A 227 -11.20 -17.52 14.32
CA PHE A 227 -11.25 -17.04 12.95
C PHE A 227 -12.67 -16.56 12.63
N TRP A 228 -12.76 -15.43 11.95
CA TRP A 228 -14.05 -14.91 11.53
C TRP A 228 -14.56 -15.63 10.28
N THR A 229 -15.83 -16.01 10.29
CA THR A 229 -16.48 -16.68 9.14
C THR A 229 -17.35 -15.72 8.32
N GLY A 230 -17.43 -14.45 8.70
CA GLY A 230 -18.35 -13.47 8.12
C GLY A 230 -19.61 -13.26 8.96
N ALA A 231 -20.00 -14.26 9.77
CA ALA A 231 -21.16 -14.18 10.65
C ALA A 231 -20.86 -14.64 12.08
N ASN A 232 -19.99 -15.64 12.23
CA ASN A 232 -19.64 -16.24 13.51
C ASN A 232 -18.13 -16.33 13.69
N TRP A 233 -17.71 -16.59 14.92
CA TRP A 233 -16.34 -16.99 15.21
C TRP A 233 -16.25 -18.50 15.23
N ASP A 234 -15.42 -19.05 14.35
CA ASP A 234 -14.98 -20.43 14.43
C ASP A 234 -13.65 -20.48 15.16
N GLY A 235 -13.38 -21.55 15.89
CA GLY A 235 -12.17 -21.63 16.67
C GLY A 235 -11.88 -23.02 17.18
N GLY A 236 -10.82 -23.13 17.96
CA GLY A 236 -10.45 -24.36 18.64
C GLY A 236 -9.27 -24.14 19.55
N SER A 237 -9.08 -25.05 20.51
CA SER A 237 -7.96 -25.01 21.44
C SER A 237 -6.85 -25.96 21.00
N LYS A 238 -5.59 -25.58 21.26
CA LYS A 238 -4.44 -26.44 21.01
C LYS A 238 -4.43 -27.60 22.00
N GLY A 239 -4.53 -28.83 21.50
CA GLY A 239 -4.44 -30.03 22.33
C GLY A 239 -2.98 -30.45 22.57
N SER A 240 -2.79 -31.51 23.35
CA SER A 240 -1.46 -32.11 23.59
C SER A 240 -0.80 -32.66 22.32
N ARG A 241 -1.59 -32.94 21.28
CA ARG A 241 -1.11 -33.35 19.95
C ARG A 241 -1.05 -32.19 18.94
N GLY A 242 -1.18 -30.95 19.40
CA GLY A 242 -1.23 -29.76 18.56
C GLY A 242 -2.65 -29.34 18.16
N TRP A 243 -2.74 -28.54 17.11
CA TRP A 243 -4.00 -28.01 16.57
C TRP A 243 -4.76 -29.06 15.77
N ALA A 244 -6.08 -29.11 15.91
CA ALA A 244 -6.91 -29.97 15.07
C ALA A 244 -6.90 -29.50 13.60
N ALA A 245 -7.22 -30.41 12.68
CA ALA A 245 -7.13 -30.19 11.24
C ALA A 245 -7.89 -28.95 10.75
N ALA A 246 -9.01 -28.61 11.38
CA ALA A 246 -9.80 -27.43 11.02
C ALA A 246 -9.02 -26.12 11.26
N GLN A 247 -8.30 -26.01 12.38
CA GLN A 247 -7.49 -24.83 12.70
C GLN A 247 -6.14 -24.88 12.00
N SER A 248 -5.46 -26.03 11.99
CA SER A 248 -4.12 -26.14 11.40
C SER A 248 -4.14 -25.92 9.89
N ASN A 249 -5.22 -26.31 9.20
CA ASN A 249 -5.38 -26.08 7.76
C ASN A 249 -6.11 -24.78 7.42
N ARG A 250 -6.46 -23.95 8.40
CA ARG A 250 -7.08 -22.65 8.13
C ARG A 250 -6.11 -21.76 7.38
N VAL A 251 -6.50 -21.34 6.18
CA VAL A 251 -5.82 -20.29 5.44
C VAL A 251 -6.37 -18.94 5.93
N VAL A 252 -5.48 -18.10 6.43
CA VAL A 252 -5.78 -16.70 6.77
C VAL A 252 -5.34 -15.86 5.59
N GLN A 253 -6.27 -15.10 5.03
CA GLN A 253 -6.02 -14.29 3.85
C GLN A 253 -5.18 -13.06 4.18
N ALA A 254 -4.46 -12.53 3.19
CA ALA A 254 -3.78 -11.24 3.32
C ALA A 254 -4.76 -10.15 3.78
N GLY A 255 -4.36 -9.34 4.76
CA GLY A 255 -5.20 -8.31 5.34
C GLY A 255 -6.36 -8.81 6.21
N GLU A 256 -6.44 -10.12 6.51
CA GLU A 256 -7.41 -10.69 7.46
C GLU A 256 -6.82 -10.78 8.87
N GLY A 257 -7.62 -10.36 9.85
CA GLY A 257 -7.31 -10.52 11.26
C GLY A 257 -7.95 -11.78 11.88
N PHE A 258 -7.32 -12.30 12.92
CA PHE A 258 -7.80 -13.40 13.75
C PHE A 258 -7.43 -13.14 15.22
N PHE A 259 -7.89 -14.01 16.12
CA PHE A 259 -7.53 -13.93 17.53
C PHE A 259 -6.77 -15.15 18.01
N LEU A 260 -5.82 -14.92 18.92
CA LEU A 260 -5.24 -15.94 19.77
C LEU A 260 -5.42 -15.55 21.23
N GLN A 261 -6.08 -16.42 21.99
CA GLN A 261 -6.04 -16.41 23.44
C GLN A 261 -4.88 -17.28 23.91
N GLU A 262 -3.75 -16.66 24.26
CA GLU A 262 -2.52 -17.36 24.61
C GLU A 262 -2.44 -17.61 26.12
N VAL A 263 -2.45 -18.87 26.55
CA VAL A 263 -2.45 -19.23 27.98
C VAL A 263 -1.05 -19.35 28.59
N GLY A 264 -0.01 -19.44 27.75
CA GLY A 264 1.39 -19.50 28.17
C GLY A 264 1.94 -18.16 28.67
N ALA A 265 3.27 -18.07 28.73
CA ALA A 265 3.94 -16.81 29.04
C ALA A 265 3.83 -15.83 27.86
N SER A 266 3.86 -14.53 28.17
CA SER A 266 3.98 -13.50 27.13
C SER A 266 5.24 -13.70 26.30
N GLY A 267 5.14 -13.39 25.01
CA GLY A 267 6.24 -13.50 24.07
C GLY A 267 5.99 -12.65 22.83
N ALA A 268 6.57 -13.07 21.70
CA ALA A 268 6.36 -12.41 20.43
C ALA A 268 6.22 -13.45 19.31
N TRP A 269 5.33 -13.14 18.37
CA TRP A 269 5.31 -13.81 17.08
C TRP A 269 6.31 -13.14 16.16
N VAL A 270 7.40 -13.86 15.87
CA VAL A 270 8.38 -13.46 14.86
C VAL A 270 8.04 -14.17 13.56
N ALA A 271 7.53 -13.42 12.60
CA ALA A 271 7.21 -13.90 11.26
C ALA A 271 8.40 -13.67 10.33
N SER A 272 8.79 -14.69 9.57
CA SER A 272 9.83 -14.58 8.53
C SER A 272 9.21 -14.13 7.22
N LYS A 273 9.95 -13.29 6.48
CA LYS A 273 9.53 -12.82 5.16
C LYS A 273 9.28 -14.01 4.22
N PRO A 274 8.08 -14.13 3.63
CA PRO A 274 7.70 -15.30 2.83
C PRO A 274 8.03 -15.17 1.34
N TYR A 275 8.64 -14.07 0.91
CA TYR A 275 8.97 -13.78 -0.48
C TYR A 275 10.41 -13.32 -0.64
N THR A 276 10.92 -13.54 -1.84
CA THR A 276 12.18 -12.99 -2.32
C THR A 276 11.84 -11.99 -3.40
N TRP A 277 12.17 -10.72 -3.17
CA TRP A 277 12.21 -9.70 -4.22
C TRP A 277 13.69 -9.45 -4.55
N PRO A 278 14.03 -9.19 -5.83
CA PRO A 278 15.39 -8.80 -6.22
C PRO A 278 15.82 -7.47 -5.60
#